data_AF-A0A7C3QJS2-F1
#
_entry.id   AF-A0A7C3QJS2-F1
#
_cell.length_a   1.000
_cell.length_b   1.000
_cell.length_c   1.000
_cell.angle_alpha   90.00
_cell.angle_beta   90.00
_cell.angle_gamma   90.00
#
_symmetry.space_group_name_H-M   'P 1'
#
loop_
_entity.id
_entity.type
_entity.pdbx_description
1 polymer ?
#
loop_
_entity_poly.entity_id
_entity_poly.type
_entity_poly.pdbx_seq_one_letter_code
_entity_poly.pdbx_strand_id
1 'polypeptide(L)' 'LELLSPDAVLRRGYSITMRKDSGRVLRSATELRGGERLLTRLAEGQVESVADDPSQPRLFD' A
#
# COMPACT_ATOMS: atom_id res chain seq x y z
N LEU A 1 -26.73 -4.70 2.12
CA LEU A 1 -25.67 -4.57 1.09
C LEU A 1 -24.50 -3.72 1.62
N GLU A 2 -24.07 -3.91 2.88
CA GLU A 2 -22.95 -3.16 3.46
C GLU A 2 -21.61 -3.92 3.35
N LEU A 3 -21.65 -5.20 2.98
CA LEU A 3 -20.47 -6.06 2.92
C LEU A 3 -19.54 -5.77 1.73
N LEU A 4 -19.92 -4.85 0.84
CA LEU A 4 -19.21 -4.52 -0.40
C LEU A 4 -18.79 -3.04 -0.52
N SER A 5 -19.07 -2.19 0.49
CA SER A 5 -18.56 -0.82 0.44
C SER A 5 -17.05 -0.82 0.72
N PRO A 6 -16.25 -0.06 -0.03
CA PRO A 6 -14.81 0.05 0.23
C PRO A 6 -14.48 0.42 1.69
N ASP A 7 -15.31 1.26 2.33
CA ASP A 7 -15.13 1.65 3.73
C ASP A 7 -15.36 0.49 4.72
N ALA A 8 -16.32 -0.39 4.45
CA ALA A 8 -16.53 -1.57 5.29
C ALA A 8 -15.34 -2.55 5.23
N VAL A 9 -14.65 -2.62 4.09
CA VAL A 9 -13.42 -3.41 3.94
C VAL A 9 -12.28 -2.80 4.75
N LEU A 10 -12.09 -1.48 4.67
CA LEU A 10 -11.05 -0.80 5.45
C LEU A 10 -11.28 -0.94 6.96
N ARG A 11 -12.53 -0.79 7.44
CA ARG A 11 -12.89 -0.96 8.85
C ARG A 11 -12.65 -2.36 9.41
N ARG A 12 -12.53 -3.37 8.54
CA ARG A 12 -12.15 -4.75 8.95
C ARG A 12 -10.65 -4.93 9.19
N GLY A 13 -9.85 -3.90 8.93
CA GLY A 13 -8.39 -3.94 9.10
C GLY A 13 -7.61 -4.18 7.81
N TYR A 14 -8.26 -4.13 6.65
CA TYR A 14 -7.55 -4.08 5.37
C TYR A 14 -7.12 -2.64 5.04
N SER A 15 -6.19 -2.52 4.09
CA SER A 15 -5.69 -1.23 3.59
C SER A 15 -5.65 -1.21 2.07
N ILE A 16 -5.63 -0.02 1.49
CA ILE A 16 -5.37 0.19 0.06
C ILE A 16 -4.02 0.88 -0.08
N THR A 17 -3.10 0.25 -0.82
CA THR A 17 -1.76 0.82 -1.10
C THR A 17 -1.72 1.39 -2.51
N MET A 18 -1.20 2.60 -2.63
CA MET A 18 -1.13 3.39 -3.85
C MET A 18 0.27 3.95 -4.02
N ARG A 19 0.66 4.27 -5.26
CA ARG A 19 1.83 5.10 -5.49
C ARG A 19 1.59 6.50 -4.96
N LYS A 20 2.56 7.08 -4.25
CA LYS A 20 2.41 8.42 -3.67
C LYS A 20 2.33 9.51 -4.74
N ASP A 21 2.99 9.32 -5.87
CA ASP A 21 3.13 10.31 -6.95
C ASP A 21 1.85 10.47 -7.79
N SER A 22 1.21 9.36 -8.11
CA SER A 22 0.14 9.24 -9.09
C SER A 22 -1.20 8.86 -8.47
N GLY A 23 -1.20 8.39 -7.22
CA GLY A 23 -2.39 7.84 -6.58
C GLY A 23 -2.88 6.54 -7.24
N ARG A 24 -2.09 5.90 -8.09
CA ARG A 24 -2.48 4.63 -8.70
C ARG A 24 -2.45 3.52 -7.65
N VAL A 25 -3.57 2.80 -7.50
CA VAL A 25 -3.67 1.60 -6.66
C VAL A 25 -2.76 0.50 -7.19
N LEU A 26 -2.00 -0.11 -6.29
CA LEU A 26 -1.17 -1.28 -6.57
C LEU A 26 -1.99 -2.55 -6.30
N ARG A 27 -1.94 -3.51 -7.24
CA ARG A 27 -2.70 -4.78 -7.13
C ARG A 27 -1.78 -5.99 -7.00
N SER A 28 -0.51 -5.86 -7.39
CA SER A 28 0.53 -6.87 -7.27
C SER A 28 1.81 -6.27 -6.70
N ALA A 29 2.53 -7.04 -5.90
CA ALA A 29 3.86 -6.68 -5.40
C ALA A 29 4.88 -6.51 -6.55
N THR A 30 4.68 -7.17 -7.68
CA THR A 30 5.55 -7.03 -8.87
C THR A 30 5.45 -5.65 -9.53
N GLU A 31 4.45 -4.85 -9.17
CA GLU A 31 4.33 -3.48 -9.64
C GLU A 31 5.21 -2.51 -8.84
N LEU A 32 5.78 -2.93 -7.71
CA LEU A 32 6.64 -2.10 -6.86
C LEU A 32 8.08 -2.09 -7.37
N ARG A 33 8.74 -0.94 -7.19
CA ARG A 33 10.19 -0.81 -7.29
C ARG A 33 10.77 -0.48 -5.92
N GLY A 34 11.94 -1.03 -5.61
CA GLY A 34 12.66 -0.64 -4.40
C GLY A 34 12.90 0.87 -4.35
N GLY A 35 12.74 1.45 -3.16
CA GLY A 35 12.85 2.90 -2.92
C GLY A 35 11.61 3.72 -3.33
N GLU A 36 10.56 3.09 -3.87
CA GLU A 36 9.35 3.79 -4.29
C GLU A 36 8.54 4.30 -3.10
N ARG A 37 8.06 5.56 -3.18
CA ARG A 37 7.18 6.14 -2.15
C ARG A 37 5.74 5.70 -2.36
N LEU A 38 5.14 5.22 -1.28
CA LEU A 38 3.79 4.69 -1.26
C LEU A 38 2.90 5.53 -0.35
N LEU A 39 1.61 5.50 -0.65
CA LEU A 39 0.55 6.01 0.19
C LEU A 39 -0.39 4.85 0.53
N THR A 40 -0.56 4.58 1.80
CA THR A 40 -1.48 3.54 2.29
C THR A 40 -2.65 4.19 2.98
N ARG A 41 -3.86 3.93 2.48
CA ARG A 41 -5.12 4.35 3.10
C ARG A 41 -5.61 3.29 4.07
N LEU A 42 -5.91 3.71 5.29
CA LEU A 42 -6.51 2.90 6.34
C LEU A 42 -8.00 3.27 6.49
N ALA A 43 -8.70 2.63 7.44
CA ALA A 43 -10.07 3.01 7.80
C ALA A 43 -10.17 4.49 8.16
N GLU A 44 -9.15 5.02 8.84
CA GLU A 44 -9.03 6.41 9.21
C GLU A 44 -7.62 6.88 8.88
N GLY A 45 -7.54 7.98 8.11
CA GLY A 45 -6.27 8.57 7.72
C GLY A 45 -5.49 7.79 6.66
N GLN A 46 -4.25 8.24 6.46
CA GLN A 46 -3.31 7.72 5.48
C GLN A 46 -1.90 7.75 6.05
N VAL A 47 -1.07 6.83 5.62
CA VAL A 47 0.36 6.76 5.99
C VAL A 47 1.22 6.71 4.75
N GLU A 48 2.39 7.31 4.82
CA GLU A 48 3.41 7.22 3.77
C GLU A 48 4.47 6.19 4.15
N SER A 49 4.96 5.45 3.17
CA SER A 49 6.03 4.47 3.35
C SER A 49 6.95 4.43 2.13
N VAL A 50 8.10 3.77 2.29
CA VAL A 50 9.04 3.49 1.21
C VAL A 50 9.09 1.98 1.01
N ALA A 51 8.96 1.53 -0.22
CA ALA A 51 9.08 0.12 -0.55
C ALA A 51 10.54 -0.32 -0.39
N ASP A 52 10.78 -1.36 0.41
CA ASP A 52 12.03 -2.13 0.31
C ASP A 52 12.13 -2.74 -1.10
N ASP A 53 13.35 -2.92 -1.59
CA ASP A 53 13.56 -3.68 -2.82
C ASP A 53 13.36 -5.18 -2.52
N PRO A 54 12.29 -5.82 -3.03
CA PRO A 54 12.06 -7.25 -2.76
C PRO A 54 13.09 -8.15 -3.46
N SER A 55 13.89 -7.61 -4.38
CA SER A 55 14.90 -8.34 -5.16
C SER A 55 16.34 -8.14 -4.67
N GLN A 56 16.59 -7.15 -3.79
CA GLN A 56 17.91 -6.96 -3.19
C GLN A 56 17.99 -7.63 -1.81
N PRO A 57 19.09 -8.33 -1.51
CA PRO A 57 19.40 -8.73 -0.15
C PRO A 57 19.54 -7.46 0.71
N ARG A 58 18.86 -7.42 1.85
CA ARG A 58 19.14 -6.36 2.82
C ARG A 58 20.57 -6.53 3.30
N LEU A 59 21.41 -5.53 3.04
CA LEU A 59 22.86 -5.60 3.29
C LEU A 59 23.18 -5.60 4.80
N PHE A 60 22.19 -5.37 5.68
CA PHE A 60 22.38 -5.17 7.12
C PHE A 60 21.19 -5.65 7.98
N ASP A 61 20.64 -6.84 7.72
CA ASP A 61 19.82 -7.54 8.72
C ASP A 61 20.70 -8.43 9.62
#